data_AF-R9M812-F1
#
_entry.id   AF-R9M812-F1
#
_cell.length_a   1.000
_cell.length_b   1.000
_cell.length_c   1.000
_cell.angle_alpha   90.00
_cell.angle_beta   90.00
_cell.angle_gamma   90.00
#
_symmetry.space_group_name_H-M   'P 1'
#
loop_
_entity.id
_entity.type
_entity.pdbx_description
1 polymer ?
#
loop_
_entity_poly.entity_id
_entity_poly.type
_entity_poly.pdbx_seq_one_letter_code
_entity_poly.pdbx_strand_id
1 'polypeptide(L)'
;MTPEVIEEFLTSQKRRGIGPASLEAYRRNLKKLYDCLPEEKRLTPETGRMWKERMEAQGVSPRSVNSRLSTLNSLCDFLGRREFQIYDFLKEQEIVQPELTRTEYLRLLQAAKTQEKEKVYLLVKVLGGAGLRIQELPQLTAEAVRAGAVELRYHNDRCRRVLRIPAELQRELLAYIRREDIADGPVFRTAAGSPIARTYAVKLLRSVSGAAHVEAEKATPRCLWNMYCATRETILGSISVLADQVYDRMLEQEQRTTGWNT
;
A
#
# COMPACT_ATOMS: atom_id res chain seq x y z
N MET A 1 21.29 -26.62 -3.75
CA MET A 1 20.08 -25.82 -4.06
C MET A 1 19.68 -26.17 -5.46
N THR A 2 18.50 -26.73 -5.65
CA THR A 2 17.99 -27.11 -6.98
C THR A 2 16.73 -26.30 -7.29
N PRO A 3 16.31 -26.22 -8.56
CA PRO A 3 15.03 -25.61 -8.93
C PRO A 3 13.84 -26.20 -8.17
N GLU A 4 13.85 -27.51 -7.89
CA GLU A 4 12.79 -28.21 -7.15
C GLU A 4 12.68 -27.68 -5.72
N VAL A 5 13.81 -27.47 -5.04
CA VAL A 5 13.83 -26.89 -3.68
C VAL A 5 13.23 -25.48 -3.67
N ILE A 6 13.43 -24.69 -4.74
CA ILE A 6 12.82 -23.36 -4.86
C ILE A 6 11.29 -23.50 -4.97
N GLU A 7 10.79 -24.44 -5.78
CA GLU A 7 9.34 -24.67 -5.89
C GLU A 7 8.70 -25.19 -4.60
N GLU A 8 9.38 -26.08 -3.89
CA GLU A 8 8.94 -26.59 -2.58
C GLU A 8 8.86 -25.45 -1.56
N PHE A 9 9.88 -24.58 -1.51
CA PHE A 9 9.87 -23.38 -0.68
C PHE A 9 8.71 -22.46 -1.06
N LEU A 10 8.49 -22.17 -2.34
CA LEU A 10 7.40 -21.30 -2.78
C LEU A 10 6.03 -21.90 -2.42
N THR A 11 5.90 -23.22 -2.52
CA THR A 11 4.68 -23.94 -2.12
C THR A 11 4.45 -23.84 -0.61
N SER A 12 5.50 -24.01 0.21
CA SER A 12 5.40 -23.85 1.67
C SER A 12 5.02 -22.42 2.06
N GLN A 13 5.61 -21.42 1.40
CA GLN A 13 5.27 -20.01 1.61
C GLN A 13 3.83 -19.70 1.19
N LYS A 14 3.33 -20.30 0.10
CA LYS A 14 1.92 -20.20 -0.32
C LYS A 14 0.99 -20.76 0.75
N ARG A 15 1.30 -21.94 1.33
CA ARG A 15 0.53 -22.54 2.43
C ARG A 15 0.53 -21.65 3.69
N ARG A 16 1.64 -20.95 3.95
CA ARG A 16 1.75 -19.92 5.01
C ARG A 16 0.98 -18.64 4.70
N GLY A 17 0.31 -18.55 3.55
CA GLY A 17 -0.52 -17.42 3.14
C GLY A 17 0.30 -16.22 2.69
N ILE A 18 1.49 -16.42 2.11
CA ILE A 18 2.20 -15.36 1.41
C ILE A 18 1.49 -15.06 0.08
N GLY A 19 1.28 -13.77 -0.21
CA GLY A 19 0.56 -13.32 -1.40
C GLY A 19 1.32 -13.58 -2.72
N PRO A 20 0.61 -13.67 -3.86
CA PRO A 20 1.19 -14.06 -5.15
C PRO A 20 2.31 -13.12 -5.63
N ALA A 21 2.17 -11.81 -5.41
CA ALA A 21 3.21 -10.85 -5.78
C ALA A 21 4.53 -11.06 -5.00
N SER A 22 4.44 -11.43 -3.72
CA SER A 22 5.59 -11.75 -2.88
C SER A 22 6.21 -13.09 -3.27
N LEU A 23 5.39 -14.10 -3.61
CA LEU A 23 5.89 -15.38 -4.13
C LEU A 23 6.67 -15.19 -5.44
N GLU A 24 6.16 -14.35 -6.35
CA GLU A 24 6.87 -14.01 -7.58
C GLU A 24 8.17 -13.23 -7.32
N ALA A 25 8.19 -12.37 -6.31
CA ALA A 25 9.42 -11.70 -5.89
C ALA A 25 10.44 -12.70 -5.33
N TYR A 26 10.01 -13.64 -4.49
CA TYR A 26 10.86 -14.71 -3.96
C TYR A 26 11.44 -15.57 -5.07
N ARG A 27 10.60 -16.02 -6.01
CA ARG A 27 11.01 -16.79 -7.19
C ARG A 27 12.11 -16.07 -7.97
N ARG A 28 11.90 -14.79 -8.31
CA ARG A 28 12.90 -13.99 -9.04
C ARG A 28 14.20 -13.81 -8.26
N ASN A 29 14.10 -13.56 -6.95
CA ASN A 29 15.28 -13.37 -6.09
C ASN A 29 16.08 -14.67 -5.95
N LEU A 30 15.42 -15.81 -5.74
CA LEU A 30 16.07 -17.12 -5.60
C LEU A 30 16.65 -17.62 -6.93
N LYS A 31 16.04 -17.30 -8.07
CA LYS A 31 16.65 -17.57 -9.38
C LYS A 31 17.96 -16.79 -9.53
N LYS A 32 17.98 -15.50 -9.19
CA LYS A 32 19.22 -14.70 -9.20
C LYS A 32 20.28 -15.24 -8.25
N LEU A 33 19.88 -15.75 -7.08
CA LEU A 33 20.80 -16.44 -6.18
C LEU A 33 21.37 -17.70 -6.86
N TYR A 34 20.51 -18.55 -7.43
CA TYR A 34 20.91 -19.79 -8.11
C TYR A 34 21.95 -19.54 -9.20
N ASP A 35 21.73 -18.49 -9.99
CA ASP A 35 22.65 -18.09 -11.07
C ASP A 35 23.99 -17.58 -10.52
N CYS A 36 24.01 -17.03 -9.30
CA CYS A 36 25.22 -16.54 -8.63
C CYS A 36 26.00 -17.61 -7.86
N LEU A 37 25.41 -18.79 -7.58
CA LEU A 37 26.08 -19.85 -6.83
C LEU A 37 27.15 -20.56 -7.67
N PRO A 38 28.21 -21.09 -7.02
CA PRO A 38 29.19 -22.01 -7.62
C PRO A 38 28.55 -23.19 -8.36
N GLU A 39 29.33 -23.92 -9.15
CA GLU A 39 28.85 -25.01 -10.01
C GLU A 39 28.11 -26.10 -9.22
N GLU A 40 28.52 -26.35 -7.99
CA GLU A 40 27.92 -27.33 -7.08
C GLU A 40 26.52 -26.90 -6.58
N LYS A 41 26.13 -25.64 -6.82
CA LYS A 41 24.88 -25.00 -6.41
C LYS A 41 24.58 -25.19 -4.92
N ARG A 42 25.59 -25.25 -4.06
CA ARG A 42 25.42 -25.44 -2.61
C ARG A 42 25.33 -24.09 -1.89
N LEU A 43 24.50 -24.06 -0.85
CA LEU A 43 24.47 -22.97 0.11
C LEU A 43 25.50 -23.23 1.20
N THR A 44 26.20 -22.19 1.62
CA THR A 44 27.21 -22.18 2.68
C THR A 44 27.00 -20.97 3.59
N PRO A 45 27.62 -20.91 4.77
CA PRO A 45 27.57 -19.73 5.64
C PRO A 45 28.01 -18.43 4.95
N GLU A 46 28.92 -18.52 3.97
CA GLU A 46 29.47 -17.38 3.24
C GLU A 46 28.57 -16.90 2.10
N THR A 47 27.58 -17.70 1.70
CA THR A 47 26.74 -17.42 0.52
C THR A 47 26.05 -16.06 0.61
N GLY A 48 25.51 -15.71 1.78
CA GLY A 48 24.85 -14.43 1.99
C GLY A 48 25.80 -13.24 1.80
N ARG A 49 27.03 -13.35 2.35
CA ARG A 49 28.06 -12.31 2.26
C ARG A 49 28.56 -12.14 0.83
N MET A 50 28.94 -13.24 0.17
CA MET A 50 29.41 -13.20 -1.22
C MET A 50 28.36 -12.63 -2.17
N TRP A 51 27.09 -12.99 -1.96
CA TRP A 51 26.00 -12.48 -2.79
C TRP A 51 25.75 -10.98 -2.54
N LYS A 52 25.84 -10.53 -1.28
CA LYS A 52 25.77 -9.11 -0.89
C LYS A 52 26.85 -8.30 -1.60
N GLU A 53 28.12 -8.68 -1.42
CA GLU A 53 29.29 -7.97 -2.01
C GLU A 53 29.17 -7.88 -3.54
N ARG A 54 28.75 -8.96 -4.20
CA ARG A 54 28.55 -8.97 -5.65
C ARG A 54 27.44 -8.01 -6.10
N MET A 55 26.34 -7.94 -5.35
CA MET A 55 25.24 -7.02 -5.68
C MET A 55 25.65 -5.55 -5.46
N GLU A 56 26.45 -5.27 -4.43
CA GLU A 56 27.02 -3.94 -4.20
C GLU A 56 27.95 -3.51 -5.34
N ALA A 57 28.86 -4.40 -5.76
CA ALA A 57 29.74 -4.15 -6.91
C ALA A 57 28.98 -3.91 -8.23
N GLN A 58 27.77 -4.46 -8.35
CA GLN A 58 26.87 -4.24 -9.49
C GLN A 58 26.01 -2.98 -9.38
N GLY A 59 26.15 -2.18 -8.31
CA GLY A 59 25.36 -0.97 -8.09
C GLY A 59 23.88 -1.25 -7.78
N VAL A 60 23.54 -2.44 -7.29
CA VAL A 60 22.16 -2.76 -6.90
C VAL A 60 21.78 -1.93 -5.68
N SER A 61 20.59 -1.32 -5.69
CA SER A 61 20.16 -0.45 -4.58
C SER A 61 20.11 -1.19 -3.24
N PRO A 62 20.44 -0.53 -2.10
CA PRO A 62 20.42 -1.14 -0.77
C PRO A 62 19.11 -1.87 -0.45
N ARG A 63 17.97 -1.24 -0.78
CA ARG A 63 16.64 -1.83 -0.62
C ARG A 63 16.47 -3.15 -1.39
N SER A 64 16.99 -3.21 -2.62
CA SER A 64 16.92 -4.42 -3.44
C SER A 64 17.84 -5.51 -2.92
N VAL A 65 19.04 -5.15 -2.44
CA VAL A 65 19.96 -6.06 -1.75
C VAL A 65 19.27 -6.66 -0.52
N ASN A 66 18.75 -5.81 0.37
CA ASN A 66 18.07 -6.25 1.59
C ASN A 66 16.87 -7.16 1.31
N SER A 67 16.05 -6.84 0.29
CA SER A 67 14.94 -7.69 -0.11
C SER A 67 15.38 -9.09 -0.56
N ARG A 68 16.49 -9.17 -1.30
CA ARG A 68 17.07 -10.43 -1.78
C ARG A 68 17.66 -11.24 -0.63
N LEU A 69 18.44 -10.60 0.26
CA LEU A 69 19.00 -11.24 1.46
C LEU A 69 17.90 -11.74 2.41
N SER A 70 16.80 -10.99 2.57
CA SER A 70 15.62 -11.43 3.33
C SER A 70 14.96 -12.68 2.72
N THR A 71 14.94 -12.77 1.38
CA THR A 71 14.46 -13.97 0.68
C THR A 71 15.38 -15.17 0.93
N LEU A 72 16.70 -14.96 0.87
CA LEU A 72 17.69 -15.99 1.23
C LEU A 72 17.50 -16.47 2.67
N ASN A 73 17.38 -15.56 3.63
CA ASN A 73 17.18 -15.94 5.03
C ASN A 73 15.90 -16.76 5.23
N SER A 74 14.83 -16.41 4.50
CA SER A 74 13.57 -17.18 4.52
C SER A 74 13.74 -18.59 3.95
N LEU A 75 14.54 -18.75 2.90
CA LEU A 75 14.88 -20.06 2.35
C LEU A 75 15.75 -20.87 3.34
N CYS A 76 16.75 -20.24 3.96
CA CYS A 76 17.60 -20.88 4.96
C CYS A 76 16.78 -21.39 6.15
N ASP A 77 15.81 -20.62 6.65
CA ASP A 77 14.89 -21.07 7.71
C ASP A 77 14.05 -22.26 7.26
N PHE A 78 13.51 -22.24 6.03
CA PHE A 78 12.76 -23.36 5.46
C PHE A 78 13.60 -24.65 5.36
N LEU A 79 14.88 -24.53 5.03
CA LEU A 79 15.82 -25.65 4.94
C LEU A 79 16.35 -26.10 6.32
N GLY A 80 15.97 -25.43 7.41
CA GLY A 80 16.50 -25.68 8.74
C GLY A 80 17.97 -25.28 8.90
N ARG A 81 18.49 -24.39 8.03
CA ARG A 81 19.89 -23.94 8.00
C ARG A 81 20.04 -22.50 8.45
N ARG A 82 19.60 -22.22 9.69
CA ARG A 82 19.64 -20.86 10.26
C ARG A 82 21.05 -20.30 10.36
N GLU A 83 22.05 -21.16 10.47
CA GLU A 83 23.47 -20.80 10.47
C GLU A 83 23.94 -20.16 9.15
N PHE A 84 23.17 -20.27 8.06
CA PHE A 84 23.46 -19.62 6.76
C PHE A 84 22.77 -18.26 6.60
N GLN A 85 22.05 -17.78 7.61
CA GLN A 85 21.36 -16.50 7.55
C GLN A 85 22.35 -15.34 7.73
N ILE A 86 22.13 -14.27 6.98
CA ILE A 86 22.90 -13.02 7.08
C ILE A 86 22.06 -11.94 7.75
N TYR A 87 22.62 -11.30 8.78
CA TYR A 87 21.97 -10.22 9.53
C TYR A 87 22.56 -8.84 9.23
N ASP A 88 23.66 -8.79 8.48
CA ASP A 88 24.31 -7.58 8.04
C ASP A 88 23.61 -7.00 6.79
N PHE A 89 22.49 -6.31 7.03
CA PHE A 89 21.74 -5.60 5.99
C PHE A 89 22.33 -4.21 5.71
N LEU A 90 22.20 -3.74 4.47
CA LEU A 90 22.66 -2.41 4.08
C LEU A 90 21.75 -1.33 4.67
N LYS A 91 22.36 -0.24 5.14
CA LYS A 91 21.60 0.93 5.58
C LYS A 91 20.85 1.52 4.38
N GLU A 92 19.52 1.57 4.48
CA GLU A 92 18.71 2.27 3.50
C GLU A 92 18.94 3.77 3.67
N GLN A 93 19.26 4.47 2.59
CA GLN A 93 19.21 5.93 2.59
C GLN A 93 17.77 6.37 2.79
N GLU A 94 17.56 7.41 3.61
CA GLU A 94 16.25 8.02 3.80
C GLU A 94 15.86 8.75 2.50
N ILE A 95 15.10 8.07 1.65
CA ILE A 95 14.57 8.67 0.44
C ILE A 95 13.45 9.60 0.86
N VAL A 96 13.65 10.91 0.68
CA VAL A 96 12.58 11.91 0.84
C VAL A 96 11.45 11.51 -0.10
N GLN A 97 10.33 11.04 0.47
CA GLN A 97 9.20 10.64 -0.34
C GLN A 97 8.43 11.88 -0.78
N PRO A 98 7.98 11.93 -2.05
CA PRO A 98 7.16 13.03 -2.51
C PRO A 98 5.84 13.05 -1.72
N GLU A 99 5.51 14.22 -1.16
CA GLU A 99 4.26 14.42 -0.43
C GLU A 99 3.28 15.27 -1.23
N LEU A 100 2.01 14.89 -1.15
CA LEU A 100 0.90 15.60 -1.77
C LEU A 100 0.17 16.40 -0.69
N THR A 101 0.04 17.69 -0.88
CA THR A 101 -0.74 18.57 0.00
C THR A 101 -2.23 18.48 -0.30
N ARG A 102 -3.06 18.93 0.65
CA ARG A 102 -4.52 19.04 0.46
C ARG A 102 -4.88 19.94 -0.74
N THR A 103 -4.14 21.03 -0.94
CA THR A 103 -4.33 21.97 -2.06
C THR A 103 -3.95 21.33 -3.40
N GLU A 104 -2.82 20.60 -3.47
CA GLU A 104 -2.46 19.83 -4.67
C GLU A 104 -3.50 18.76 -5.01
N TYR A 105 -4.05 18.07 -4.00
CA TYR A 105 -5.16 17.13 -4.20
C TYR A 105 -6.39 17.80 -4.82
N LEU A 106 -6.79 18.99 -4.34
CA LEU A 106 -7.94 19.71 -4.89
C LEU A 106 -7.69 20.13 -6.34
N ARG A 107 -6.45 20.53 -6.67
CA ARG A 107 -6.05 20.83 -8.05
C ARG A 107 -6.12 19.60 -8.96
N LEU A 108 -5.74 18.41 -8.47
CA LEU A 108 -5.91 17.17 -9.23
C LEU A 108 -7.39 16.88 -9.54
N LEU A 109 -8.28 17.08 -8.57
CA LEU A 109 -9.72 16.95 -8.80
C LEU A 109 -10.23 17.96 -9.83
N GLN A 110 -9.83 19.23 -9.69
CA GLN A 110 -10.26 20.28 -10.60
C GLN A 110 -9.75 20.01 -12.03
N ALA A 111 -8.49 19.63 -12.19
CA ALA A 111 -7.91 19.29 -13.49
C ALA A 111 -8.63 18.09 -14.14
N ALA A 112 -8.91 17.03 -13.36
CA ALA A 112 -9.66 15.89 -13.87
C ALA A 112 -11.08 16.27 -14.30
N LYS A 113 -11.76 17.15 -13.54
CA LYS A 113 -13.10 17.65 -13.88
C LYS A 113 -13.09 18.51 -15.14
N THR A 114 -12.18 19.49 -15.23
CA THR A 114 -12.07 20.39 -16.40
C THR A 114 -11.72 19.64 -17.68
N GLN A 115 -10.98 18.54 -17.58
CA GLN A 115 -10.66 17.67 -18.72
C GLN A 115 -11.70 16.58 -18.99
N GLU A 116 -12.83 16.59 -18.27
CA GLU A 116 -13.89 15.58 -18.38
C GLU A 116 -13.41 14.12 -18.13
N LYS A 117 -12.30 13.97 -17.40
CA LYS A 117 -11.69 12.69 -17.04
C LYS A 117 -12.31 12.15 -15.77
N GLU A 118 -13.59 11.82 -15.82
CA GLU A 118 -14.34 11.46 -14.62
C GLU A 118 -13.80 10.22 -13.88
N LYS A 119 -13.40 9.17 -14.61
CA LYS A 119 -12.75 7.98 -14.02
C LYS A 119 -11.54 8.38 -13.17
N VAL A 120 -10.74 9.35 -13.63
CA VAL A 120 -9.57 9.87 -12.90
C VAL A 120 -10.02 10.68 -11.68
N TYR A 121 -11.03 11.53 -11.83
CA TYR A 121 -11.62 12.31 -10.74
C TYR A 121 -12.07 11.39 -9.59
N LEU A 122 -12.82 10.34 -9.90
CA LEU A 122 -13.32 9.38 -8.91
C LEU A 122 -12.17 8.56 -8.30
N LEU A 123 -11.17 8.16 -9.08
CA LEU A 123 -9.95 7.51 -8.54
C LEU A 123 -9.26 8.40 -7.51
N VAL A 124 -9.09 9.69 -7.79
CA VAL A 124 -8.50 10.65 -6.84
C VAL A 124 -9.35 10.72 -5.57
N LYS A 125 -10.68 10.83 -5.67
CA LYS A 125 -11.58 10.88 -4.50
C LYS A 125 -11.56 9.62 -3.65
N VAL A 126 -11.63 8.43 -4.25
CA VAL A 126 -11.66 7.20 -3.44
C VAL A 126 -10.32 6.95 -2.76
N LEU A 127 -9.19 7.24 -3.41
CA LEU A 127 -7.86 7.00 -2.87
C LEU A 127 -7.46 8.06 -1.82
N GLY A 128 -7.65 9.34 -2.13
CA GLY A 128 -7.19 10.46 -1.29
C GLY A 128 -8.28 11.13 -0.45
N GLY A 129 -9.55 10.96 -0.80
CA GLY A 129 -10.68 11.52 -0.05
C GLY A 129 -11.32 10.52 0.91
N ALA A 130 -11.58 9.29 0.45
CA ALA A 130 -12.18 8.24 1.26
C ALA A 130 -11.16 7.33 1.97
N GLY A 131 -9.91 7.30 1.52
CA GLY A 131 -8.88 6.45 2.12
C GLY A 131 -9.01 4.98 1.70
N LEU A 132 -9.27 4.72 0.43
CA LEU A 132 -9.12 3.39 -0.17
C LEU A 132 -7.65 3.16 -0.54
N ARG A 133 -7.05 2.03 -0.15
CA ARG A 133 -5.67 1.72 -0.59
C ARG A 133 -5.73 1.16 -2.01
N ILE A 134 -4.70 1.41 -2.80
CA ILE A 134 -4.65 0.93 -4.19
C ILE A 134 -4.79 -0.61 -4.33
N GLN A 135 -4.34 -1.36 -3.33
CA GLN A 135 -4.47 -2.82 -3.31
C GLN A 135 -5.90 -3.30 -3.04
N GLU A 136 -6.73 -2.44 -2.47
CA GLU A 136 -8.13 -2.67 -2.13
C GLU A 136 -9.07 -2.19 -3.25
N LEU A 137 -8.56 -1.45 -4.25
CA LEU A 137 -9.34 -0.89 -5.35
C LEU A 137 -10.28 -1.91 -6.04
N PRO A 138 -9.86 -3.16 -6.32
CA PRO A 138 -10.75 -4.16 -6.93
C PRO A 138 -11.97 -4.52 -6.08
N GLN A 139 -11.95 -4.27 -4.77
CA GLN A 139 -13.03 -4.59 -3.84
C GLN A 139 -14.07 -3.48 -3.73
N LEU A 140 -13.82 -2.31 -4.30
CA LEU A 140 -14.86 -1.29 -4.46
C LEU A 140 -15.74 -1.70 -5.64
N THR A 141 -16.76 -2.49 -5.34
CA THR A 141 -17.70 -3.01 -6.33
C THR A 141 -18.99 -2.20 -6.42
N ALA A 142 -19.76 -2.37 -7.50
CA ALA A 142 -21.04 -1.69 -7.68
C ALA A 142 -22.03 -2.01 -6.54
N GLU A 143 -22.04 -3.25 -6.04
CA GLU A 143 -22.86 -3.68 -4.90
C GLU A 143 -22.43 -2.98 -3.62
N ALA A 144 -21.12 -2.91 -3.36
CA ALA A 144 -20.60 -2.25 -2.18
C ALA A 144 -20.87 -0.73 -2.20
N VAL A 145 -20.80 -0.10 -3.38
CA VAL A 145 -21.21 1.29 -3.56
C VAL A 145 -22.71 1.47 -3.30
N ARG A 146 -23.58 0.58 -3.79
CA ARG A 146 -25.02 0.62 -3.49
C ARG A 146 -25.30 0.47 -1.99
N ALA A 147 -24.54 -0.38 -1.30
CA ALA A 147 -24.63 -0.56 0.15
C ALA A 147 -24.08 0.62 0.98
N GLY A 148 -23.26 1.50 0.38
CA GLY A 148 -22.67 2.67 1.04
C GLY A 148 -21.47 2.36 1.95
N ALA A 149 -21.04 1.10 2.01
CA ALA A 149 -19.87 0.67 2.75
C ALA A 149 -19.22 -0.54 2.07
N VAL A 150 -17.91 -0.69 2.26
CA VAL A 150 -17.12 -1.80 1.71
C VAL A 150 -16.42 -2.52 2.86
N GLU A 151 -16.61 -3.83 2.97
CA GLU A 151 -15.75 -4.68 3.80
C GLU A 151 -14.49 -5.05 3.02
N LEU A 152 -13.38 -4.38 3.35
CA LEU A 152 -12.10 -4.54 2.68
C LEU A 152 -11.28 -5.63 3.34
N ARG A 153 -10.79 -6.55 2.53
CA ARG A 153 -9.97 -7.70 2.91
C ARG A 153 -8.56 -7.56 2.38
N TYR A 154 -7.57 -7.91 3.20
CA TYR A 154 -6.16 -7.85 2.83
C TYR A 154 -5.34 -8.89 3.60
N HIS A 155 -4.10 -9.10 3.17
CA HIS A 155 -3.24 -10.22 3.63
C HIS A 155 -3.92 -11.59 3.46
N ASN A 156 -4.46 -11.87 2.27
CA ASN A 156 -5.15 -13.13 1.95
C ASN A 156 -6.29 -13.42 2.94
N ASP A 157 -7.22 -12.47 3.07
CA ASP A 157 -8.42 -12.53 3.93
C ASP A 157 -8.20 -12.63 5.44
N ARG A 158 -6.95 -12.53 5.91
CA ARG A 158 -6.61 -12.54 7.34
C ARG A 158 -6.94 -11.24 8.06
N CYS A 159 -6.96 -10.13 7.33
CA CYS A 159 -7.26 -8.83 7.90
C CYS A 159 -8.46 -8.21 7.20
N ARG A 160 -9.30 -7.54 7.98
CA ARG A 160 -10.54 -6.89 7.51
C ARG A 160 -10.63 -5.48 8.07
N ARG A 161 -11.18 -4.57 7.27
CA ARG A 161 -11.57 -3.22 7.71
C ARG A 161 -12.80 -2.76 6.94
N VAL A 162 -13.64 -1.94 7.56
CA VAL A 162 -14.79 -1.34 6.88
C VAL A 162 -14.42 0.05 6.38
N LEU A 163 -14.66 0.31 5.10
CA LEU A 163 -14.63 1.65 4.51
C LEU A 163 -16.06 2.15 4.35
N ARG A 164 -16.43 3.19 5.10
CA ARG A 164 -17.69 3.90 4.86
C ARG A 164 -17.52 4.85 3.68
N ILE A 165 -18.49 4.87 2.77
CA ILE A 165 -18.49 5.75 1.60
C ILE A 165 -19.33 6.99 1.97
N PRO A 166 -18.75 8.21 1.99
CA PRO A 166 -19.51 9.42 2.24
C PRO A 166 -20.65 9.58 1.22
N ALA A 167 -21.82 10.07 1.66
CA ALA A 167 -23.03 10.14 0.84
C ALA A 167 -22.80 10.86 -0.51
N GLU A 168 -22.08 11.98 -0.51
CA GLU A 168 -21.74 12.72 -1.75
C GLU A 168 -20.92 11.88 -2.73
N LEU A 169 -19.90 11.17 -2.22
CA LEU A 169 -19.06 10.31 -3.04
C LEU A 169 -19.85 9.09 -3.54
N GLN A 170 -20.73 8.54 -2.72
CA GLN A 170 -21.61 7.43 -3.11
C GLN A 170 -22.51 7.85 -4.27
N ARG A 171 -23.12 9.04 -4.22
CA ARG A 171 -23.97 9.57 -5.29
C ARG A 171 -23.22 9.70 -6.62
N GLU A 172 -22.01 10.26 -6.57
CA GLU A 172 -21.15 10.38 -7.76
C GLU A 172 -20.75 9.01 -8.32
N LEU A 173 -20.32 8.07 -7.46
CA LEU A 173 -19.97 6.72 -7.88
C LEU A 173 -21.17 5.98 -8.50
N LEU A 174 -22.36 6.11 -7.93
CA LEU A 174 -23.59 5.52 -8.50
C LEU A 174 -23.94 6.14 -9.86
N ALA A 175 -23.75 7.45 -10.03
CA ALA A 175 -23.96 8.11 -11.32
C ALA A 175 -22.96 7.63 -12.38
N TYR A 176 -21.71 7.42 -11.99
CA TYR A 176 -20.67 6.84 -12.85
C TYR A 176 -20.98 5.38 -13.23
N ILE A 177 -21.32 4.54 -12.25
CA ILE A 177 -21.76 3.14 -12.44
C ILE A 177 -22.89 3.05 -13.47
N ARG A 178 -23.89 3.93 -13.40
CA ARG A 178 -25.00 3.96 -14.37
C ARG A 178 -24.54 4.35 -15.77
N ARG A 179 -23.68 5.37 -15.91
CA ARG A 179 -23.23 5.82 -17.24
C ARG A 179 -22.27 4.85 -17.92
N GLU A 180 -21.53 4.07 -17.14
CA GLU A 180 -20.58 3.08 -17.65
C GLU A 180 -21.19 1.65 -17.70
N ASP A 181 -22.51 1.56 -17.51
CA ASP A 181 -23.29 0.32 -17.53
C ASP A 181 -22.67 -0.82 -16.70
N ILE A 182 -22.34 -0.49 -15.44
CA ILE A 182 -21.73 -1.43 -14.50
C ILE A 182 -22.83 -2.13 -13.71
N ALA A 183 -23.26 -3.30 -14.21
CA ALA A 183 -24.23 -4.15 -13.53
C ALA A 183 -23.70 -4.64 -12.17
N ASP A 184 -22.51 -5.24 -12.19
CA ASP A 184 -21.87 -5.87 -11.03
C ASP A 184 -20.33 -5.71 -11.04
N GLY A 185 -19.72 -6.06 -9.91
CA GLY A 185 -18.28 -6.20 -9.79
C GLY A 185 -17.53 -4.86 -9.66
N PRO A 186 -16.20 -4.84 -9.91
CA PRO A 186 -15.34 -3.69 -9.65
C PRO A 186 -15.77 -2.43 -10.40
N VAL A 187 -15.88 -1.30 -9.69
CA VAL A 187 -16.24 -0.01 -10.30
C VAL A 187 -15.17 0.47 -11.28
N PHE A 188 -13.90 0.30 -10.92
CA PHE A 188 -12.79 0.68 -11.77
C PHE A 188 -12.30 -0.54 -12.57
N ARG A 189 -12.95 -0.77 -13.71
CA ARG A 189 -12.71 -1.91 -14.61
C ARG A 189 -12.17 -1.50 -15.99
N THR A 190 -11.55 -2.45 -16.67
CA THR A 190 -11.21 -2.37 -18.10
C THR A 190 -12.47 -2.57 -18.95
N ALA A 191 -12.39 -2.34 -20.25
CA ALA A 191 -13.47 -2.65 -21.18
C ALA A 191 -13.89 -4.15 -21.15
N ALA A 192 -12.97 -5.04 -20.77
CA ALA A 192 -13.24 -6.47 -20.61
C ALA A 192 -13.85 -6.84 -19.24
N GLY A 193 -14.16 -5.86 -18.38
CA GLY A 193 -14.77 -6.08 -17.06
C GLY A 193 -13.80 -6.38 -15.92
N SER A 194 -12.53 -6.70 -16.21
CA SER A 194 -11.51 -6.96 -15.19
C SER A 194 -11.12 -5.69 -14.42
N PRO A 195 -10.78 -5.78 -13.11
CA PRO A 195 -10.28 -4.63 -12.36
C PRO A 195 -9.06 -4.00 -13.04
N ILE A 196 -8.96 -2.67 -13.01
CA ILE A 196 -7.78 -2.00 -13.58
C ILE A 196 -6.51 -2.38 -12.82
N ALA A 197 -5.42 -2.55 -13.57
CA ALA A 197 -4.11 -2.77 -12.99
C ALA A 197 -3.63 -1.54 -12.21
N ARG A 198 -2.89 -1.76 -11.12
CA ARG A 198 -2.33 -0.66 -10.29
C ARG A 198 -1.43 0.27 -11.09
N THR A 199 -0.65 -0.29 -12.02
CA THR A 199 0.21 0.48 -12.94
C THR A 199 -0.62 1.38 -13.86
N TYR A 200 -1.80 0.93 -14.29
CA TYR A 200 -2.71 1.75 -15.08
C TYR A 200 -3.35 2.86 -14.24
N ALA A 201 -3.74 2.58 -12.99
CA ALA A 201 -4.22 3.62 -12.07
C ALA A 201 -3.17 4.74 -11.87
N VAL A 202 -1.89 4.40 -11.74
CA VAL A 202 -0.80 5.41 -11.68
C VAL A 202 -0.74 6.25 -12.96
N LYS A 203 -0.84 5.63 -14.13
CA LYS A 203 -0.89 6.36 -15.42
C LYS A 203 -2.08 7.32 -15.49
N LEU A 204 -3.26 6.88 -15.05
CA LEU A 204 -4.47 7.69 -15.00
C LEU A 204 -4.29 8.92 -14.10
N LEU A 205 -3.77 8.73 -12.88
CA LEU A 205 -3.51 9.83 -11.94
C LEU A 205 -2.50 10.84 -12.50
N ARG A 206 -1.42 10.37 -13.14
CA ARG A 206 -0.41 11.24 -13.77
C ARG A 206 -0.95 11.99 -14.99
N SER A 207 -1.96 11.45 -15.66
CA SER A 207 -2.52 12.08 -16.87
C SER A 207 -3.15 13.46 -16.64
N VAL A 208 -3.40 13.84 -15.37
CA VAL A 208 -3.95 15.15 -14.99
C VAL A 208 -2.96 16.00 -14.19
N SER A 209 -1.78 15.48 -13.85
CA SER A 209 -0.85 16.17 -12.94
C SER A 209 -0.28 17.46 -13.54
N GLY A 210 0.03 17.45 -14.85
CA GLY A 210 0.52 18.64 -15.55
C GLY A 210 -0.47 19.81 -15.50
N ALA A 211 -1.73 19.57 -15.85
CA ALA A 211 -2.77 20.59 -15.78
C ALA A 211 -3.15 21.00 -14.35
N ALA A 212 -2.92 20.12 -13.37
CA ALA A 212 -3.06 20.46 -11.96
C ALA A 212 -1.86 21.27 -11.42
N HIS A 213 -0.79 21.45 -12.19
CA HIS A 213 0.50 21.95 -11.75
C HIS A 213 1.05 21.19 -10.52
N VAL A 214 0.95 19.87 -10.58
CA VAL A 214 1.43 18.93 -9.56
C VAL A 214 2.50 18.05 -10.18
N GLU A 215 3.65 17.94 -9.51
CA GLU A 215 4.74 17.06 -9.91
C GLU A 215 4.23 15.62 -10.10
N ALA A 216 4.63 14.97 -11.20
CA ALA A 216 4.11 13.64 -11.56
C ALA A 216 4.45 12.55 -10.52
N GLU A 217 5.50 12.78 -9.72
CA GLU A 217 5.91 11.91 -8.62
C GLU A 217 4.98 11.99 -7.41
N LYS A 218 4.30 13.13 -7.21
CA LYS A 218 3.28 13.33 -6.18
C LYS A 218 1.91 12.78 -6.58
N ALA A 219 1.61 12.68 -7.88
CA ALA A 219 0.35 12.16 -8.41
C ALA A 219 0.30 10.62 -8.39
N THR A 220 0.47 10.01 -7.22
CA THR A 220 0.48 8.56 -7.04
C THR A 220 -0.52 8.10 -5.98
N PRO A 221 -0.98 6.83 -6.02
CA PRO A 221 -1.87 6.31 -4.99
C PRO A 221 -1.27 6.34 -3.57
N ARG A 222 0.06 6.24 -3.47
CA ARG A 222 0.77 6.32 -2.17
C ARG A 222 0.66 7.71 -1.57
N CYS A 223 0.97 8.74 -2.35
CA CYS A 223 0.90 10.13 -1.87
C CYS A 223 -0.54 10.52 -1.51
N LEU A 224 -1.54 10.08 -2.29
CA LEU A 224 -2.96 10.27 -1.97
C LEU A 224 -3.35 9.62 -0.63
N TRP A 225 -2.93 8.37 -0.40
CA TRP A 225 -3.18 7.65 0.85
C TRP A 225 -2.47 8.32 2.04
N ASN A 226 -1.21 8.71 1.89
CA ASN A 226 -0.45 9.38 2.94
C ASN A 226 -1.09 10.72 3.32
N MET A 227 -1.51 11.51 2.33
CA MET A 227 -2.22 12.78 2.53
C MET A 227 -3.56 12.57 3.26
N TYR A 228 -4.32 11.53 2.91
CA TYR A 228 -5.52 11.15 3.64
C TYR A 228 -5.21 10.82 5.11
N CYS A 229 -4.19 9.99 5.37
CA CYS A 229 -3.78 9.63 6.73
C CYS A 229 -3.38 10.85 7.55
N ALA A 230 -2.51 11.71 7.01
CA ALA A 230 -2.07 12.93 7.68
C ALA A 230 -3.27 13.86 7.99
N THR A 231 -4.18 14.04 7.02
CA THR A 231 -5.40 14.85 7.23
C THR A 231 -6.25 14.28 8.38
N ARG A 232 -6.46 12.96 8.41
CA ARG A 232 -7.25 12.30 9.45
C ARG A 232 -6.57 12.39 10.82
N GLU A 233 -5.26 12.23 10.86
CA GLU A 233 -4.45 12.37 12.08
C GLU A 233 -4.56 13.78 12.66
N THR A 234 -4.42 14.82 11.83
CA THR A 234 -4.62 16.20 12.27
C THR A 234 -6.01 16.42 12.88
N ILE A 235 -7.07 15.93 12.22
CA ILE A 235 -8.45 16.06 12.73
C ILE A 235 -8.60 15.35 14.09
N LEU A 236 -8.10 14.12 14.21
CA LEU A 236 -8.18 13.35 15.45
C LEU A 236 -7.35 13.99 16.58
N GLY A 237 -6.19 14.55 16.25
CA GLY A 237 -5.38 15.32 17.19
C GLY A 237 -6.13 16.52 17.75
N SER A 238 -6.80 17.30 16.89
CA SER A 238 -7.63 18.43 17.33
C SER A 238 -8.80 17.99 18.22
N ILE A 239 -9.44 16.86 17.90
CA ILE A 239 -10.52 16.30 18.74
C ILE A 239 -9.98 15.85 20.10
N SER A 240 -8.79 15.24 20.14
CA SER A 240 -8.18 14.77 21.38
C SER A 240 -7.90 15.94 22.32
N VAL A 241 -7.34 17.05 21.81
CA VAL A 241 -7.14 18.28 22.59
C VAL A 241 -8.46 18.81 23.16
N LEU A 242 -9.54 18.80 22.38
CA LEU A 242 -10.86 19.21 22.87
C LEU A 242 -11.40 18.27 23.95
N ALA A 243 -11.18 16.96 23.82
CA ALA A 243 -11.58 15.98 24.82
C ALA A 243 -10.85 16.22 26.15
N ASP A 244 -9.53 16.43 26.09
CA ASP A 244 -8.72 16.73 27.27
C ASP A 244 -9.20 18.02 27.96
N GLN A 245 -9.46 19.09 27.20
CA GLN A 245 -10.01 20.34 27.74
C GLN A 245 -11.40 20.20 28.38
N VAL A 246 -12.25 19.32 27.83
CA VAL A 246 -13.55 19.02 28.43
C VAL A 246 -13.36 18.26 29.75
N TYR A 247 -12.42 17.31 29.78
CA TYR A 247 -12.13 16.53 30.97
C TYR A 247 -11.54 17.40 32.09
N ASP A 248 -10.58 18.27 31.78
CA ASP A 248 -9.97 19.18 32.75
C ASP A 248 -11.02 20.08 33.41
N ARG A 249 -11.96 20.63 32.63
CA ARG A 249 -13.07 21.44 33.17
C ARG A 249 -14.01 20.66 34.09
N MET A 250 -14.24 19.39 33.78
CA MET A 250 -15.03 18.50 34.65
C MET A 250 -14.31 18.30 35.99
N LEU A 251 -13.00 18.01 35.97
CA LEU A 251 -12.18 17.87 37.18
C LEU A 251 -12.14 19.17 38.00
N GLU A 252 -12.04 20.33 37.35
CA GLU A 252 -12.12 21.62 38.05
C GLU A 252 -13.46 21.80 38.77
N GLN A 253 -14.57 21.37 38.16
CA GLN A 253 -15.90 21.45 38.75
C GLN A 253 -16.06 20.48 39.94
N GLU A 254 -15.53 19.27 39.83
CA GLU A 254 -15.45 18.31 40.94
C GLU A 254 -14.66 18.90 42.11
N GLN A 255 -13.48 19.47 41.84
CA GLN A 255 -12.66 20.12 42.87
C GLN A 255 -13.39 21.27 43.55
N ARG A 256 -14.18 22.07 42.81
CA ARG A 256 -14.98 23.16 43.39
C ARG A 256 -16.15 22.67 44.26
N THR A 257 -16.70 21.50 43.96
CA THR A 257 -17.93 21.00 44.61
C THR A 257 -17.63 20.07 45.79
N THR A 258 -16.65 19.20 45.63
CA THR A 258 -16.34 18.11 46.57
C THR A 258 -14.87 18.02 46.93
N GLY A 259 -14.03 18.91 46.39
CA GLY A 259 -12.61 18.93 46.68
C GLY A 259 -12.37 19.17 48.16
N TRP A 260 -11.36 18.50 48.72
CA TRP A 260 -10.90 18.81 50.07
C TRP A 260 -10.30 20.20 50.08
N ASN A 261 -11.04 21.19 50.60
CA ASN A 261 -10.53 22.39 51.26
C ASN A 261 -11.62 22.98 52.18
N THR A 262 -11.20 23.23 53.42
CA THR A 262 -11.81 24.06 54.47
C THR A 262 -11.96 25.52 54.02
#